data_AF-A0A4S8XHC7-F1
#
_entry.id   AF-A0A4S8XHC7-F1
#
_cell.length_a   1.000
_cell.length_b   1.000
_cell.length_c   1.000
_cell.angle_alpha   90.00
_cell.angle_beta   90.00
_cell.angle_gamma   90.00
#
_symmetry.space_group_name_H-M   'P 1'
#
loop_
_entity.id
_entity.type
_entity.pdbx_description
1 polymer ?
#
loop_
_entity_poly.entity_id
_entity_poly.type
_entity_poly.pdbx_seq_one_letter_code
_entity_poly.pdbx_strand_id
1 'polypeptide(L)'
;MSTILIDSEEGVRHLIEEIESSSLQPPFLFMDLEGIYLGRLGSISILQLLVPPNPIVRLLDVHVLQRLAFETKSTTGTTFKDILESDRYPKIFFDLRNDSDALYSHFGIRLQSVIDIQMLEFGTRIVPGRFLKSLAKSIEEDSGINYYEVKEWQAGKEAGYMLFDPLKGGSYDVFNHRPLDEAIVDYCSRDVQLLPALLQAYARRLRGWENLAINLQSEAEKRVSLSQSATYNSKGQHMAQGPKGIQ
;
A
#
# COMPACT_ATOMS: atom_id res chain seq x y z
N MET A 1 -14.67 -11.13 -4.18
CA MET A 1 -14.60 -10.82 -2.73
C MET A 1 -15.29 -9.48 -2.48
N SER A 2 -15.64 -9.15 -1.24
CA SER A 2 -16.37 -7.91 -0.95
C SER A 2 -15.41 -6.72 -0.81
N THR A 3 -15.75 -5.62 -1.45
CA THR A 3 -15.05 -4.34 -1.39
C THR A 3 -16.08 -3.28 -1.01
N ILE A 4 -15.71 -2.35 -0.11
CA ILE A 4 -16.58 -1.25 0.32
C ILE A 4 -15.91 0.06 -0.03
N LEU A 5 -16.62 0.92 -0.77
CA LEU A 5 -16.22 2.31 -0.99
C LEU A 5 -16.61 3.16 0.23
N ILE A 6 -15.69 4.00 0.69
CA ILE A 6 -15.87 4.95 1.78
C ILE A 6 -15.69 6.35 1.22
N ASP A 7 -16.80 7.06 1.03
CA ASP A 7 -16.87 8.38 0.39
C ASP A 7 -17.59 9.43 1.26
N SER A 8 -17.82 9.11 2.55
CA SER A 8 -18.45 9.99 3.53
C SER A 8 -17.70 10.03 4.86
N GLU A 9 -17.82 11.12 5.61
CA GLU A 9 -17.23 11.26 6.95
C GLU A 9 -17.71 10.17 7.92
N GLU A 10 -18.98 9.75 7.82
CA GLU A 10 -19.50 8.65 8.64
C GLU A 10 -18.78 7.34 8.35
N GLY A 11 -18.54 7.04 7.06
CA GLY A 11 -17.75 5.88 6.67
C GLY A 11 -16.31 5.96 7.17
N VAL A 12 -15.68 7.14 7.14
CA VAL A 12 -14.33 7.35 7.70
C VAL A 12 -14.31 7.10 9.20
N ARG A 13 -15.31 7.60 9.93
CA ARG A 13 -15.47 7.36 11.37
C ARG A 13 -15.58 5.88 11.69
N HIS A 14 -16.45 5.16 10.99
CA HIS A 14 -16.61 3.72 11.17
C HIS A 14 -15.33 2.94 10.84
N LEU A 15 -14.58 3.37 9.82
CA LEU A 15 -13.28 2.76 9.50
C LEU A 15 -12.28 2.92 10.66
N ILE A 16 -12.18 4.11 11.24
CA ILE A 16 -11.29 4.37 12.38
C ILE A 16 -11.70 3.50 13.57
N GLU A 17 -12.99 3.45 13.88
CA GLU A 17 -13.53 2.64 14.99
C GLU A 17 -13.30 1.14 14.78
N GLU A 18 -13.37 0.64 13.54
CA GLU A 18 -13.01 -0.73 13.19
C GLU A 18 -11.53 -1.02 13.48
N ILE A 19 -10.62 -0.11 13.11
CA ILE A 19 -9.19 -0.26 13.39
C ILE A 19 -8.94 -0.26 14.90
N GLU A 20 -9.56 0.65 15.64
CA GLU A 20 -9.40 0.76 17.09
C GLU A 20 -9.95 -0.47 17.84
N SER A 21 -11.05 -1.05 17.35
CA SER A 21 -11.72 -2.21 17.94
C SER A 21 -11.23 -3.57 17.44
N SER A 22 -10.20 -3.60 16.59
CA SER A 22 -9.63 -4.84 16.07
C SER A 22 -9.28 -5.84 17.18
N SER A 23 -9.57 -7.13 16.93
CA SER A 23 -9.17 -8.22 17.82
C SER A 23 -7.67 -8.50 17.81
N LEU A 24 -6.95 -8.10 16.76
CA LEU A 24 -5.49 -8.10 16.71
C LEU A 24 -4.95 -6.81 17.34
N GLN A 25 -3.95 -6.94 18.22
CA GLN A 25 -3.33 -5.82 18.92
C GLN A 25 -1.79 -5.87 18.78
N PRO A 26 -1.19 -4.97 17.98
CA PRO A 26 -1.85 -4.01 17.10
C PRO A 26 -2.42 -4.67 15.83
N PRO A 27 -3.43 -4.08 15.18
CA PRO A 27 -3.85 -4.50 13.84
C PRO A 27 -2.79 -4.14 12.81
N PHE A 28 -2.67 -4.98 11.80
CA PHE A 28 -1.86 -4.72 10.61
C PHE A 28 -2.71 -4.06 9.53
N LEU A 29 -2.26 -2.90 9.04
CA LEU A 29 -2.96 -2.11 8.03
C LEU A 29 -2.29 -2.33 6.67
N PHE A 30 -2.84 -3.20 5.84
CA PHE A 30 -2.32 -3.45 4.49
C PHE A 30 -2.87 -2.40 3.54
N MET A 31 -1.96 -1.64 2.92
CA MET A 31 -2.29 -0.40 2.24
C MET A 31 -1.62 -0.32 0.89
N ASP A 32 -2.30 0.40 0.00
CA ASP A 32 -1.78 0.90 -1.27
C ASP A 32 -2.49 2.22 -1.57
N LEU A 33 -2.00 3.01 -2.52
CA LEU A 33 -2.69 4.21 -3.02
C LEU A 33 -2.74 4.21 -4.54
N GLU A 34 -3.81 4.77 -5.09
CA GLU A 34 -3.89 5.06 -6.51
C GLU A 34 -4.32 6.51 -6.75
N GLY A 35 -3.87 7.07 -7.87
CA GLY A 35 -4.24 8.42 -8.27
C GLY A 35 -3.58 8.93 -9.54
N ILE A 36 -3.84 10.20 -9.86
CA ILE A 36 -3.29 10.84 -11.05
C ILE A 36 -1.82 11.14 -10.82
N TYR A 37 -0.92 10.46 -11.54
CA TYR A 37 0.54 10.60 -11.40
C TYR A 37 1.01 10.53 -9.93
N LEU A 38 0.59 9.49 -9.20
CA LEU A 38 0.78 9.33 -7.75
C LEU A 38 2.18 9.78 -7.28
N GLY A 39 2.18 10.68 -6.30
CA GLY A 39 3.35 11.37 -5.75
C GLY A 39 3.09 12.86 -5.59
N ARG A 40 4.11 13.64 -5.21
CA ARG A 40 4.01 15.08 -4.90
C ARG A 40 3.52 15.97 -6.04
N LEU A 41 3.69 15.54 -7.29
CA LEU A 41 3.29 16.31 -8.47
C LEU A 41 1.92 15.88 -9.02
N GLY A 42 1.34 14.84 -8.44
CA GLY A 42 0.05 14.28 -8.83
C GLY A 42 -1.00 14.48 -7.76
N SER A 43 -1.86 13.49 -7.57
CA SER A 43 -2.87 13.45 -6.51
C SER A 43 -3.05 12.04 -5.96
N ILE A 44 -3.67 11.94 -4.78
CA ILE A 44 -4.25 10.69 -4.27
C ILE A 44 -5.73 10.70 -4.62
N SER A 45 -6.20 9.63 -5.23
CA SER A 45 -7.61 9.47 -5.61
C SER A 45 -8.30 8.43 -4.75
N ILE A 46 -7.63 7.30 -4.51
CA ILE A 46 -8.14 6.17 -3.74
C ILE A 46 -7.04 5.69 -2.80
N LEU A 47 -7.39 5.40 -1.55
CA LEU A 47 -6.55 4.66 -0.62
C LEU A 47 -7.18 3.29 -0.38
N GLN A 48 -6.41 2.23 -0.62
CA GLN A 48 -6.85 0.86 -0.36
C GLN A 48 -6.42 0.44 1.04
N LEU A 49 -7.32 -0.21 1.78
CA LEU A 49 -7.04 -0.68 3.13
C LEU A 49 -7.67 -2.04 3.40
N LEU A 50 -6.84 -3.01 3.80
CA LEU A 50 -7.26 -4.30 4.32
C LEU A 50 -6.77 -4.45 5.78
N VAL A 51 -7.70 -4.78 6.68
CA VAL A 51 -7.44 -4.95 8.12
C VAL A 51 -7.85 -6.36 8.54
N PRO A 52 -6.95 -7.36 8.47
CA PRO A 52 -7.25 -8.71 8.91
C PRO A 52 -7.66 -8.76 10.41
N PRO A 53 -8.48 -9.74 10.83
CA PRO A 53 -8.95 -10.88 10.04
C PRO A 53 -10.15 -10.56 9.13
N ASN A 54 -10.63 -9.31 9.08
CA ASN A 54 -11.71 -8.93 8.19
C ASN A 54 -11.23 -8.98 6.72
N PRO A 55 -11.84 -9.80 5.85
CA PRO A 55 -11.36 -9.98 4.47
C PRO A 55 -11.84 -8.88 3.52
N ILE A 56 -12.66 -7.93 3.99
CA ILE A 56 -13.23 -6.87 3.15
C ILE A 56 -12.17 -5.79 2.90
N VAL A 57 -11.98 -5.39 1.64
CA VAL A 57 -11.11 -4.25 1.30
C VAL A 57 -11.93 -2.97 1.37
N ARG A 58 -11.39 -1.94 2.05
CA ARG A 58 -11.96 -0.60 2.06
C ARG A 58 -11.23 0.24 1.02
N LEU A 59 -12.00 0.88 0.16
CA LEU A 59 -11.52 1.91 -0.75
C LEU A 59 -11.94 3.26 -0.18
N LEU A 60 -11.00 3.97 0.44
CA LEU A 60 -11.23 5.32 0.92
C LEU A 60 -11.11 6.29 -0.26
N ASP A 61 -12.21 6.96 -0.57
CA ASP A 61 -12.32 7.90 -1.69
C ASP A 61 -11.71 9.26 -1.33
N VAL A 62 -10.39 9.34 -1.40
CA VAL A 62 -9.63 10.56 -1.10
C VAL A 62 -9.98 11.69 -2.08
N HIS A 63 -10.37 11.37 -3.31
CA HIS A 63 -10.82 12.37 -4.28
C HIS A 63 -12.12 13.06 -3.85
N VAL A 64 -13.10 12.33 -3.33
CA VAL A 64 -14.35 12.91 -2.84
C VAL A 64 -14.15 13.58 -1.48
N LEU A 65 -13.48 12.90 -0.56
CA LEU A 65 -13.36 13.33 0.83
C LEU A 65 -12.29 14.40 1.06
N GLN A 66 -11.29 14.49 0.19
CA GLN A 66 -10.17 15.43 0.34
C GLN A 66 -9.55 15.31 1.75
N ARG A 67 -9.37 16.43 2.46
CA ARG A 67 -8.82 16.44 3.82
C ARG A 67 -9.67 15.68 4.83
N LEU A 68 -10.98 15.56 4.60
CA LEU A 68 -11.88 14.82 5.49
C LEU A 68 -11.53 13.33 5.54
N ALA A 69 -10.89 12.77 4.51
CA ALA A 69 -10.38 11.39 4.52
C ALA A 69 -9.41 11.14 5.69
N PHE A 70 -8.71 12.18 6.14
CA PHE A 70 -7.65 12.07 7.14
C PHE A 70 -7.90 12.89 8.40
N GLU A 71 -8.74 13.92 8.34
CA GLU A 71 -9.02 14.85 9.46
C GLU A 71 -10.37 14.59 10.14
N THR A 72 -11.23 13.72 9.59
CA THR A 72 -12.48 13.31 10.24
C THR A 72 -12.16 12.59 11.55
N LYS A 73 -12.85 12.98 12.62
CA LYS A 73 -12.70 12.39 13.95
C LYS A 73 -13.68 11.25 14.17
N SER A 74 -13.19 10.17 14.78
CA SER A 74 -14.01 9.14 15.39
C SER A 74 -14.71 9.64 16.65
N THR A 75 -15.55 8.79 17.25
CA THR A 75 -16.15 9.06 18.57
C THR A 75 -15.12 9.22 19.69
N THR A 76 -13.93 8.61 19.56
CA THR A 76 -12.81 8.72 20.50
C THR A 76 -11.96 9.98 20.27
N GLY A 77 -12.22 10.72 19.18
CA GLY A 77 -11.46 11.90 18.79
C GLY A 77 -10.23 11.61 17.92
N THR A 78 -9.93 10.34 17.67
CA THR A 78 -8.85 9.88 16.78
C THR A 78 -9.20 10.17 15.33
N THR A 79 -8.22 10.60 14.54
CA THR A 79 -8.33 10.75 13.09
C THR A 79 -7.57 9.66 12.36
N PHE A 80 -7.85 9.44 11.07
CA PHE A 80 -7.06 8.48 10.30
C PHE A 80 -5.61 8.96 10.13
N LYS A 81 -5.37 10.29 10.10
CA LYS A 81 -4.02 10.85 10.19
C LYS A 81 -3.29 10.40 11.45
N ASP A 82 -3.92 10.47 12.62
CA ASP A 82 -3.30 10.03 13.89
C ASP A 82 -2.87 8.55 13.83
N ILE A 83 -3.68 7.68 13.20
CA ILE A 83 -3.34 6.27 13.00
C ILE A 83 -2.12 6.12 12.06
N LEU A 84 -2.09 6.86 10.96
CA LEU A 84 -0.99 6.81 9.99
C LEU A 84 0.33 7.35 10.57
N GLU A 85 0.26 8.35 11.44
CA GLU A 85 1.42 8.96 12.11
C GLU A 85 1.81 8.25 13.43
N SER A 86 1.04 7.27 13.89
CA SER A 86 1.32 6.53 15.12
C SER A 86 2.31 5.37 14.91
N ASP A 87 3.16 5.14 15.91
CA ASP A 87 4.04 3.98 16.00
C ASP A 87 3.29 2.67 16.34
N ARG A 88 2.11 2.77 16.95
CA ARG A 88 1.28 1.65 17.42
C ARG A 88 0.76 0.78 16.28
N TYR A 89 0.38 1.38 15.15
CA TYR A 89 -0.28 0.68 14.06
C TYR A 89 0.71 0.43 12.92
N PRO A 90 1.13 -0.82 12.65
CA PRO A 90 1.97 -1.09 11.50
C PRO A 90 1.22 -0.84 10.20
N LYS A 91 1.79 -0.01 9.30
CA LYS A 91 1.30 0.19 7.94
C LYS A 91 2.15 -0.62 6.98
N ILE A 92 1.53 -1.56 6.28
CA ILE A 92 2.20 -2.54 5.43
C ILE A 92 1.89 -2.20 3.97
N PHE A 93 2.94 -1.90 3.22
CA PHE A 93 2.86 -1.56 1.81
C PHE A 93 3.72 -2.52 1.00
N PHE A 94 3.50 -2.54 -0.32
CA PHE A 94 4.49 -3.03 -1.26
C PHE A 94 5.07 -1.83 -2.01
N ASP A 95 6.32 -1.46 -1.72
CA ASP A 95 6.97 -0.29 -2.35
C ASP A 95 6.34 1.07 -2.03
N LEU A 96 6.35 1.46 -0.74
CA LEU A 96 5.66 2.65 -0.20
C LEU A 96 6.15 4.03 -0.69
N ARG A 97 7.17 4.08 -1.55
CA ARG A 97 7.94 5.32 -1.77
C ARG A 97 7.08 6.45 -2.35
N ASN A 98 6.25 6.15 -3.35
CA ASN A 98 5.37 7.16 -3.93
C ASN A 98 4.13 7.41 -3.08
N ASP A 99 3.68 6.41 -2.33
CA ASP A 99 2.56 6.55 -1.39
C ASP A 99 2.90 7.53 -0.27
N SER A 100 4.06 7.34 0.35
CA SER A 100 4.59 8.21 1.38
C SER A 100 4.85 9.62 0.88
N ASP A 101 5.39 9.77 -0.34
CA ASP A 101 5.59 11.07 -0.98
C ASP A 101 4.26 11.82 -1.18
N ALA A 102 3.23 11.11 -1.67
CA ALA A 102 1.91 11.68 -1.91
C ALA A 102 1.22 12.07 -0.59
N LEU A 103 1.22 11.19 0.41
CA LEU A 103 0.62 11.43 1.73
C LEU A 103 1.25 12.63 2.43
N TYR A 104 2.57 12.75 2.35
CA TYR A 104 3.28 13.89 2.95
C TYR A 104 3.05 15.19 2.18
N SER A 105 3.22 15.17 0.87
CA SER A 105 3.20 16.39 0.07
C SER A 105 1.82 17.03 -0.03
N HIS A 106 0.76 16.20 -0.04
CA HIS A 106 -0.62 16.69 -0.19
C HIS A 106 -1.34 16.89 1.15
N PHE A 107 -1.05 16.05 2.16
CA PHE A 107 -1.80 16.03 3.42
C PHE A 107 -0.92 16.22 4.67
N GLY A 108 0.40 16.40 4.49
CA GLY A 108 1.35 16.59 5.59
C GLY A 108 1.40 15.41 6.55
N ILE A 109 1.15 14.19 6.06
CA ILE A 109 1.13 12.96 6.86
C ILE A 109 2.54 12.37 6.95
N ARG A 110 3.04 12.26 8.17
CA ARG A 110 4.36 11.69 8.51
C ARG A 110 4.19 10.23 8.90
N LEU A 111 4.19 9.34 7.90
CA LEU A 111 4.06 7.90 8.13
C LEU A 111 5.10 7.38 9.14
N GLN A 112 4.65 6.60 10.11
CA GLN A 112 5.49 5.90 11.09
C GLN A 112 5.17 4.42 11.10
N SER A 113 6.02 3.56 11.71
CA SER A 113 5.76 2.11 11.85
C SER A 113 5.35 1.46 10.52
N VAL A 114 6.23 1.57 9.52
CA VAL A 114 5.97 1.03 8.18
C VAL A 114 6.66 -0.31 7.98
N ILE A 115 6.05 -1.23 7.25
CA ILE A 115 6.68 -2.44 6.72
C ILE A 115 6.59 -2.37 5.20
N ASP A 116 7.74 -2.41 4.53
CA ASP A 116 7.80 -2.49 3.08
C ASP A 116 8.04 -3.94 2.64
N ILE A 117 7.00 -4.61 2.14
CA ILE A 117 7.06 -6.01 1.69
C ILE A 117 8.12 -6.19 0.58
N GLN A 118 8.34 -5.17 -0.27
CA GLN A 118 9.37 -5.26 -1.32
C GLN A 118 10.78 -5.32 -0.71
N MET A 119 11.00 -4.72 0.46
CA MET A 119 12.26 -4.87 1.21
C MET A 119 12.39 -6.24 1.82
N LEU A 120 11.32 -6.79 2.38
CA LEU A 120 11.32 -8.17 2.89
C LEU A 120 11.60 -9.17 1.77
N GLU A 121 10.98 -8.99 0.60
CA GLU A 121 11.25 -9.80 -0.58
C GLU A 121 12.72 -9.71 -0.96
N PHE A 122 13.25 -8.49 -1.12
CA PHE A 122 14.63 -8.27 -1.53
C PHE A 122 15.63 -8.88 -0.55
N GLY A 123 15.47 -8.64 0.76
CA GLY A 123 16.41 -9.12 1.77
C GLY A 123 16.37 -10.62 2.02
N THR A 124 15.27 -11.29 1.72
CA THR A 124 15.08 -12.72 2.03
C THR A 124 15.32 -13.66 0.87
N ARG A 125 15.80 -13.17 -0.29
CA ARG A 125 16.09 -14.04 -1.43
C ARG A 125 17.29 -14.95 -1.13
N ILE A 126 17.18 -16.20 -1.57
CA ILE A 126 18.29 -17.16 -1.53
C ILE A 126 19.41 -16.74 -2.47
N VAL A 127 19.05 -16.26 -3.66
CA VAL A 127 20.00 -15.74 -4.65
C VAL A 127 19.94 -14.22 -4.61
N PRO A 128 21.03 -13.55 -4.21
CA PRO A 128 21.09 -12.09 -4.20
C PRO A 128 20.86 -11.52 -5.59
N GLY A 129 20.16 -10.38 -5.64
CA GLY A 129 19.85 -9.70 -6.88
C GLY A 129 20.14 -8.21 -6.77
N ARG A 130 20.39 -7.56 -7.91
CA ARG A 130 20.56 -6.11 -7.93
C ARG A 130 19.23 -5.35 -7.94
N PHE A 131 18.20 -5.94 -8.54
CA PHE A 131 16.95 -5.26 -8.84
C PHE A 131 15.81 -5.73 -7.94
N LEU A 132 14.87 -4.83 -7.68
CA LEU A 132 13.66 -5.07 -6.92
C LEU A 132 12.64 -5.81 -7.79
N LYS A 133 11.82 -6.68 -7.17
CA LYS A 133 10.72 -7.32 -7.88
C LYS A 133 9.45 -6.47 -7.78
N SER A 134 8.65 -6.51 -8.83
CA SER A 134 7.28 -6.00 -8.82
C SER A 134 6.37 -6.88 -7.98
N LEU A 135 5.26 -6.32 -7.48
CA LEU A 135 4.23 -7.06 -6.75
C LEU A 135 3.76 -8.31 -7.49
N ALA A 136 3.47 -8.21 -8.80
CA ALA A 136 3.03 -9.33 -9.61
C ALA A 136 4.03 -10.51 -9.61
N LYS A 137 5.34 -10.20 -9.64
CA LYS A 137 6.40 -11.20 -9.62
C LYS A 137 6.55 -11.84 -8.25
N SER A 138 6.45 -11.05 -7.19
CA SER A 138 6.44 -11.53 -5.80
C SER A 138 5.24 -12.43 -5.52
N ILE A 139 4.05 -12.07 -6.02
CA ILE A 139 2.84 -12.91 -5.88
C ILE A 139 3.03 -14.25 -6.60
N GLU A 140 3.49 -14.22 -7.86
CA GLU A 140 3.73 -15.43 -8.65
C GLU A 140 4.66 -16.43 -7.94
N GLU A 141 5.71 -15.93 -7.28
CA GLU A 141 6.75 -16.78 -6.70
C GLU A 141 6.52 -17.14 -5.23
N ASP A 142 5.92 -16.24 -4.44
CA ASP A 142 6.00 -16.29 -2.98
C ASP A 142 4.65 -16.27 -2.25
N SER A 143 3.53 -15.96 -2.92
CA SER A 143 2.22 -15.87 -2.25
C SER A 143 1.67 -17.22 -1.76
N GLY A 144 2.12 -18.33 -2.37
CA GLY A 144 1.65 -19.68 -2.03
C GLY A 144 0.30 -20.08 -2.66
N ILE A 145 -0.30 -19.20 -3.48
CA ILE A 145 -1.48 -19.54 -4.30
C ILE A 145 -1.05 -20.32 -5.56
N ASN A 146 -1.96 -21.06 -6.17
CA ASN A 146 -1.63 -21.90 -7.32
C ASN A 146 -1.55 -21.11 -8.64
N TYR A 147 -1.01 -21.74 -9.68
CA TYR A 147 -0.81 -21.12 -11.00
C TYR A 147 -2.09 -20.49 -11.58
N TYR A 148 -3.24 -21.15 -11.46
CA TYR A 148 -4.50 -20.64 -11.99
C TYR A 148 -4.99 -19.42 -11.21
N GLU A 149 -4.81 -19.41 -9.89
CA GLU A 149 -5.14 -18.25 -9.03
C GLU A 149 -4.25 -17.04 -9.35
N VAL A 150 -2.95 -17.26 -9.59
CA VAL A 150 -2.04 -16.20 -10.08
C VAL A 150 -2.53 -15.64 -11.42
N LYS A 151 -2.94 -16.51 -12.35
CA LYS A 151 -3.43 -16.09 -13.67
C LYS A 151 -4.74 -15.32 -13.58
N GLU A 152 -5.66 -15.75 -12.72
CA GLU A 152 -6.90 -15.03 -12.44
C GLU A 152 -6.61 -13.65 -11.82
N TRP A 153 -5.71 -13.58 -10.85
CA TRP A 153 -5.26 -12.32 -10.25
C TRP A 153 -4.65 -11.37 -11.29
N GLN A 154 -3.77 -11.88 -12.15
CA GLN A 154 -3.16 -11.11 -13.25
C GLN A 154 -4.21 -10.62 -14.26
N ALA A 155 -5.19 -11.46 -14.62
CA ALA A 155 -6.24 -11.10 -15.57
C ALA A 155 -7.15 -9.97 -15.02
N GLY A 156 -7.50 -10.03 -13.72
CA GLY A 156 -8.27 -8.96 -13.08
C GLY A 156 -7.51 -7.62 -13.05
N LYS A 157 -6.21 -7.66 -12.78
CA LYS A 157 -5.33 -6.48 -12.85
C LYS A 157 -5.26 -5.89 -14.26
N GLU A 158 -5.22 -6.72 -15.30
CA GLU A 158 -5.09 -6.28 -16.69
C GLU A 158 -6.27 -5.40 -17.14
N ALA A 159 -7.49 -5.72 -16.70
CA ALA A 159 -8.68 -4.90 -16.99
C ALA A 159 -8.54 -3.48 -16.45
N GLY A 160 -8.09 -3.31 -15.21
CA GLY A 160 -7.79 -2.00 -14.64
C GLY A 160 -6.63 -1.29 -15.35
N TYR A 161 -5.54 -2.00 -15.64
CA TYR A 161 -4.39 -1.43 -16.36
C TYR A 161 -4.78 -0.82 -17.70
N MET A 162 -5.65 -1.47 -18.48
CA MET A 162 -6.11 -0.94 -19.76
C MET A 162 -6.84 0.41 -19.62
N LEU A 163 -7.48 0.65 -18.48
CA LEU A 163 -8.24 1.88 -18.24
C LEU A 163 -7.36 3.05 -17.80
N PHE A 164 -6.31 2.82 -17.00
CA PHE A 164 -5.49 3.91 -16.46
C PHE A 164 -4.12 4.09 -17.11
N ASP A 165 -3.53 3.06 -17.72
CA ASP A 165 -2.19 3.13 -18.30
C ASP A 165 -2.22 3.85 -19.66
N PRO A 166 -1.57 5.03 -19.81
CA PRO A 166 -1.53 5.75 -21.08
C PRO A 166 -0.87 4.96 -22.21
N LEU A 167 0.04 4.02 -21.91
CA LEU A 167 0.66 3.16 -22.91
C LEU A 167 -0.31 2.12 -23.49
N LYS A 168 -1.41 1.84 -22.78
CA LYS A 168 -2.49 0.94 -23.21
C LYS A 168 -3.73 1.69 -23.73
N GLY A 169 -3.63 3.01 -23.87
CA GLY A 169 -4.74 3.87 -24.31
C GLY A 169 -5.65 4.36 -23.19
N GLY A 170 -5.28 4.11 -21.93
CA GLY A 170 -5.98 4.59 -20.75
C GLY A 170 -5.59 6.01 -20.33
N SER A 171 -6.16 6.48 -19.23
CA SER A 171 -5.75 7.71 -18.55
C SER A 171 -5.88 7.55 -17.04
N TYR A 172 -4.91 8.07 -16.30
CA TYR A 172 -4.98 8.12 -14.84
C TYR A 172 -6.21 8.87 -14.31
N ASP A 173 -6.85 9.71 -15.14
CA ASP A 173 -8.10 10.41 -14.79
C ASP A 173 -9.23 9.44 -14.38
N VAL A 174 -9.18 8.18 -14.84
CA VAL A 174 -10.17 7.15 -14.48
C VAL A 174 -10.30 6.95 -12.97
N PHE A 175 -9.22 7.17 -12.20
CA PHE A 175 -9.26 7.08 -10.74
C PHE A 175 -10.14 8.18 -10.08
N ASN A 176 -10.45 9.26 -10.80
CA ASN A 176 -11.33 10.35 -10.36
C ASN A 176 -12.75 10.25 -10.92
N HIS A 177 -13.05 9.33 -11.85
CA HIS A 177 -14.40 9.18 -12.37
C HIS A 177 -15.35 8.62 -11.31
N ARG A 178 -16.58 9.16 -11.25
CA ARG A 178 -17.63 8.70 -10.33
C ARG A 178 -18.94 8.40 -11.07
N PRO A 179 -19.61 7.26 -10.79
CA PRO A 179 -19.17 6.18 -9.89
C PRO A 179 -17.86 5.54 -10.38
N LEU A 180 -17.09 4.95 -9.46
CA LEU A 180 -15.85 4.25 -9.83
C LEU A 180 -16.17 3.08 -10.75
N ASP A 181 -15.37 2.92 -11.80
CA ASP A 181 -15.47 1.79 -12.71
C ASP A 181 -15.20 0.47 -11.95
N GLU A 182 -16.01 -0.55 -12.18
CA GLU A 182 -15.88 -1.84 -11.49
C GLU A 182 -14.51 -2.49 -11.70
N ALA A 183 -13.90 -2.31 -12.87
CA ALA A 183 -12.56 -2.83 -13.14
C ALA A 183 -11.48 -2.07 -12.34
N ILE A 184 -11.68 -0.79 -12.04
CA ILE A 184 -10.80 -0.02 -11.15
C ILE A 184 -10.99 -0.45 -9.70
N VAL A 185 -12.24 -0.70 -9.27
CA VAL A 185 -12.54 -1.24 -7.94
C VAL A 185 -11.88 -2.62 -7.74
N ASP A 186 -11.99 -3.52 -8.71
CA ASP A 186 -11.37 -4.86 -8.65
C ASP A 186 -9.85 -4.77 -8.66
N TYR A 187 -9.27 -3.93 -9.54
CA TYR A 187 -7.84 -3.66 -9.58
C TYR A 187 -7.31 -3.19 -8.20
N CYS A 188 -7.93 -2.17 -7.62
CA CYS A 188 -7.53 -1.62 -6.32
C CYS A 188 -7.63 -2.69 -5.22
N SER A 189 -8.71 -3.46 -5.20
CA SER A 189 -8.91 -4.53 -4.21
C SER A 189 -7.79 -5.57 -4.26
N ARG A 190 -7.36 -5.94 -5.48
CA ARG A 190 -6.34 -6.96 -5.72
C ARG A 190 -4.94 -6.55 -5.30
N ASP A 191 -4.62 -5.27 -5.25
CA ASP A 191 -3.27 -4.78 -4.88
C ASP A 191 -2.94 -4.98 -3.40
N VAL A 192 -3.95 -4.99 -2.52
CA VAL A 192 -3.75 -5.25 -1.08
C VAL A 192 -4.07 -6.68 -0.66
N GLN A 193 -4.90 -7.39 -1.43
CA GLN A 193 -5.49 -8.67 -1.03
C GLN A 193 -4.49 -9.78 -0.72
N LEU A 194 -3.38 -9.84 -1.47
CA LEU A 194 -2.35 -10.88 -1.31
C LEU A 194 -1.13 -10.42 -0.49
N LEU A 195 -1.12 -9.17 -0.02
CA LEU A 195 -0.05 -8.65 0.83
C LEU A 195 0.07 -9.43 2.17
N PRO A 196 -1.02 -9.85 2.85
CA PRO A 196 -0.90 -10.69 4.04
C PRO A 196 -0.16 -12.01 3.79
N ALA A 197 -0.41 -12.65 2.64
CA ALA A 197 0.24 -13.91 2.27
C ALA A 197 1.75 -13.71 2.01
N LEU A 198 2.11 -12.63 1.31
CA LEU A 198 3.50 -12.25 1.08
C LEU A 198 4.22 -11.92 2.40
N LEU A 199 3.60 -11.10 3.26
CA LEU A 199 4.16 -10.78 4.58
C LEU A 199 4.41 -12.06 5.38
N GLN A 200 3.46 -12.99 5.41
CA GLN A 200 3.62 -14.27 6.10
C GLN A 200 4.74 -15.12 5.49
N ALA A 201 4.90 -15.13 4.16
CA ALA A 201 5.97 -15.85 3.49
C ALA A 201 7.35 -15.30 3.85
N TYR A 202 7.54 -13.98 3.77
CA TYR A 202 8.83 -13.36 4.07
C TYR A 202 9.14 -13.34 5.57
N ALA A 203 8.13 -13.17 6.44
CA ALA A 203 8.29 -13.31 7.89
C ALA A 203 8.77 -14.72 8.28
N ARG A 204 8.31 -15.77 7.57
CA ARG A 204 8.82 -17.14 7.77
C ARG A 204 10.29 -17.26 7.39
N ARG A 205 10.73 -16.60 6.31
CA ARG A 205 12.14 -16.58 5.87
C ARG A 205 13.05 -15.84 6.84
N LEU A 206 12.52 -14.83 7.54
CA LEU A 206 13.27 -14.04 8.52
C LEU A 206 13.41 -14.69 9.91
N ARG A 207 12.78 -15.84 10.16
CA ARG A 207 12.90 -16.52 11.47
C ARG A 207 14.37 -16.87 11.75
N GLY A 208 14.91 -16.39 12.88
CA GLY A 208 16.31 -16.54 13.26
C GLY A 208 17.27 -15.55 12.59
N TRP A 209 16.75 -14.52 11.92
CA TRP A 209 17.51 -13.44 11.27
C TRP A 209 17.06 -12.06 11.78
N GLU A 210 17.02 -11.89 13.11
CA GLU A 210 16.48 -10.68 13.76
C GLU A 210 17.25 -9.42 13.34
N ASN A 211 18.58 -9.50 13.21
CA ASN A 211 19.39 -8.37 12.74
C ASN A 211 19.04 -7.96 11.31
N LEU A 212 18.72 -8.92 10.44
CA LEU A 212 18.28 -8.63 9.07
C LEU A 212 16.90 -7.97 9.10
N ALA A 213 15.97 -8.46 9.93
CA ALA A 213 14.66 -7.85 10.10
C ALA A 213 14.76 -6.38 10.55
N ILE A 214 15.64 -6.09 11.52
CA ILE A 214 15.92 -4.70 11.97
C ILE A 214 16.49 -3.85 10.84
N ASN A 215 17.45 -4.37 10.07
CA ASN A 215 18.04 -3.65 8.95
C ASN A 215 17.01 -3.33 7.86
N LEU A 216 16.13 -4.28 7.55
CA LEU A 216 15.06 -4.11 6.57
C LEU A 216 14.01 -3.10 7.03
N GLN A 217 13.66 -3.12 8.32
CA GLN A 217 12.80 -2.12 8.94
C GLN A 217 13.42 -0.72 8.84
N SER A 218 14.70 -0.57 9.17
CA SER A 218 15.42 0.69 9.01
C SER A 218 15.47 1.17 7.56
N GLU A 219 15.55 0.26 6.59
CA GLU A 219 15.50 0.63 5.18
C GLU A 219 14.12 1.13 4.73
N ALA A 220 13.03 0.53 5.25
CA ALA A 220 11.67 1.05 5.02
C ALA A 220 11.50 2.47 5.61
N GLU A 221 12.03 2.72 6.81
CA GLU A 221 12.00 4.06 7.44
C GLU A 221 12.85 5.09 6.68
N LYS A 222 13.99 4.68 6.11
CA LYS A 222 14.78 5.52 5.20
C LYS A 222 14.01 5.83 3.93
N ARG A 223 13.27 4.85 3.36
CA ARG A 223 12.40 5.09 2.20
C ARG A 223 11.36 6.16 2.51
N VAL A 224 10.71 6.12 3.67
CA VAL A 224 9.79 7.18 4.13
C VAL A 224 10.52 8.52 4.23
N SER A 225 11.66 8.56 4.93
CA SER A 225 12.40 9.81 5.15
C SER A 225 12.85 10.45 3.84
N LEU A 226 13.33 9.64 2.89
CA LEU A 226 13.75 10.08 1.57
C LEU A 226 12.58 10.54 0.73
N SER A 227 11.47 9.79 0.70
CA SER A 227 10.28 10.14 -0.08
C SER A 227 9.64 11.44 0.38
N GLN A 228 9.73 11.76 1.67
CA GLN A 228 9.21 13.01 2.24
C GLN A 228 10.20 14.18 2.14
N SER A 229 11.42 13.96 1.65
CA SER A 229 12.42 15.03 1.50
C SER A 229 12.15 15.92 0.28
N ALA A 230 12.59 17.18 0.32
CA ALA A 230 12.45 18.11 -0.80
C ALA A 230 13.17 17.63 -2.09
N THR A 231 14.21 16.80 -1.95
CA THR A 231 15.05 16.30 -3.05
C THR A 231 14.63 14.95 -3.61
N TYR A 232 13.53 14.36 -3.13
CA TYR A 232 13.05 13.08 -3.64
C TYR A 232 12.77 13.15 -5.14
N ASN A 233 13.23 12.12 -5.86
CA ASN A 233 12.90 11.90 -7.26
C ASN A 233 12.25 10.54 -7.41
N SER A 234 10.95 10.54 -7.71
CA SER A 234 10.13 9.34 -7.92
C SER A 234 10.35 8.65 -9.27
N LYS A 235 11.19 9.20 -10.15
CA LYS A 235 11.38 8.71 -11.53
C LYS A 235 12.84 8.38 -11.82
N GLY A 236 13.10 7.17 -12.32
CA GLY A 236 14.41 6.78 -12.83
C GLY A 236 14.80 5.34 -12.50
N GLN A 237 15.91 4.89 -13.09
CA GLN A 237 16.41 3.53 -12.90
C GLN A 237 16.85 3.21 -11.46
N HIS A 238 17.11 4.23 -10.64
CA HIS A 238 17.42 4.03 -9.22
C HIS A 238 16.24 3.45 -8.46
N MET A 239 15.00 3.71 -8.89
CA MET A 239 13.80 3.16 -8.26
C MET A 239 13.69 1.63 -8.39
N ALA A 240 14.34 1.04 -9.41
CA ALA A 240 14.37 -0.40 -9.60
C ALA A 240 15.53 -1.10 -8.87
N GLN A 241 16.49 -0.36 -8.30
CA GLN A 241 17.66 -0.94 -7.65
C GLN A 241 17.39 -1.20 -6.17
N GLY A 242 17.85 -2.35 -5.69
CA GLY A 242 17.80 -2.70 -4.28
C GLY A 242 18.82 -1.92 -3.44
N PRO A 243 18.60 -1.85 -2.12
CA PRO A 243 19.53 -1.23 -1.18
C PRO A 243 20.86 -2.00 -1.14
N LYS A 244 21.97 -1.26 -0.96
CA LYS A 244 23.30 -1.86 -0.86
C LYS A 244 23.50 -2.46 0.53
N GLY A 245 24.11 -3.64 0.61
CA GLY A 245 24.53 -4.26 1.88
C GLY A 245 23.41 -4.98 2.66
N ILE A 246 22.29 -5.28 2.00
CA ILE A 246 21.15 -6.03 2.59
C ILE A 246 21.19 -7.53 2.22
N GLN A 247 22.02 -7.91 1.23
CA GLN A 247 22.26 -9.28 0.80
C GLN A 247 23.75 -9.56 0.65
#